data_AF-A0A317H2L7-F1
#
_entry.id   AF-A0A317H2L7-F1
#
_cell.length_a   1.000
_cell.length_b   1.000
_cell.length_c   1.000
_cell.angle_alpha   90.00
_cell.angle_beta   90.00
_cell.angle_gamma   90.00
#
_symmetry.space_group_name_H-M   'P 1'
#
loop_
_entity.id
_entity.type
_entity.pdbx_description
1 polymer ?
#
loop_
_entity_poly.entity_id
_entity_poly.type
_entity_poly.pdbx_seq_one_letter_code
_entity_poly.pdbx_strand_id
1 'polypeptide(L)'
;MPPSSQPSRIGRFEILRSLGRGAQGEVYLAEDTQLKRRVAIKTLRLHSGSRDDDGARIKALLDEALIVGQLSHPNIVPLYDAG
;
A
#
# COMPACT_ATOMS: atom_id res chain seq x y z
N MET A 1 -20.01 14.81 5.84
CA MET A 1 -18.85 13.92 6.06
C MET A 1 -17.63 14.67 5.54
N PRO A 2 -16.59 14.97 6.36
CA PRO A 2 -15.39 15.54 5.78
C PRO A 2 -14.78 14.51 4.82
N PRO A 3 -14.18 14.91 3.69
CA PRO A 3 -13.38 13.96 2.92
C PRO A 3 -12.30 13.45 3.87
N SER A 4 -12.23 12.14 4.09
CA SER A 4 -11.07 11.56 4.76
C SER A 4 -9.86 11.99 3.95
N SER A 5 -9.03 12.87 4.51
CA SER A 5 -7.90 13.48 3.82
C SER A 5 -6.93 12.37 3.42
N GLN A 6 -7.06 11.88 2.18
CA GLN A 6 -6.10 10.97 1.59
C GLN A 6 -4.79 11.74 1.41
N PRO A 7 -3.62 11.11 1.63
CA PRO A 7 -2.35 11.76 1.34
C PRO A 7 -2.33 12.15 -0.14
N SER A 8 -1.82 13.34 -0.47
CA SER A 8 -1.64 13.76 -1.87
C SER A 8 -0.49 13.03 -2.54
N ARG A 9 0.51 12.57 -1.76
CA ARG A 9 1.72 11.91 -2.24
C ARG A 9 2.25 10.92 -1.20
N ILE A 10 2.84 9.82 -1.64
CA ILE A 10 3.63 8.88 -0.82
C ILE A 10 4.98 8.69 -1.52
N GLY A 11 6.06 9.20 -0.94
CA GLY A 11 7.38 9.14 -1.57
C GLY A 11 7.38 9.74 -2.98
N ARG A 12 7.74 8.92 -4.00
CA ARG A 12 7.73 9.31 -5.42
C ARG A 12 6.36 9.17 -6.11
N PHE A 13 5.34 8.70 -5.39
CA PHE A 13 4.05 8.35 -5.97
C PHE A 13 3.00 9.42 -5.67
N GLU A 14 2.40 10.00 -6.72
CA GLU A 14 1.30 10.95 -6.60
C GLU A 14 -0.02 10.20 -6.44
N ILE A 15 -0.77 10.48 -5.38
CA ILE A 15 -2.02 9.79 -5.09
C ILE A 15 -3.16 10.42 -5.90
N LEU A 16 -3.77 9.61 -6.76
CA LEU A 16 -4.89 10.04 -7.59
C LEU A 16 -6.22 9.87 -6.84
N ARG A 17 -6.46 8.69 -6.26
CA ARG A 17 -7.69 8.39 -5.49
C ARG A 17 -7.56 7.11 -4.67
N SER A 18 -8.40 6.96 -3.65
CA SER A 18 -8.63 5.67 -2.98
C SER A 18 -9.27 4.65 -3.94
N LEU A 19 -8.77 3.41 -3.89
CA LEU A 19 -9.32 2.24 -4.59
C LEU A 19 -10.18 1.38 -3.66
N GLY A 20 -9.85 1.33 -2.38
CA GLY A 20 -10.62 0.56 -1.40
C GLY A 20 -10.00 0.57 -0.02
N ARG A 21 -10.83 0.33 0.99
CA ARG A 21 -10.44 0.25 2.40
C ARG A 21 -10.84 -1.11 2.96
N GLY A 22 -9.93 -1.75 3.68
CA GLY A 22 -10.13 -3.04 4.33
C GLY A 22 -9.61 -3.03 5.77
N ALA A 23 -9.61 -4.21 6.40
CA ALA A 23 -9.22 -4.37 7.80
C ALA A 23 -7.76 -3.95 8.08
N GLN A 24 -6.83 -4.29 7.18
CA GLN A 24 -5.41 -3.97 7.34
C GLN A 24 -5.08 -2.50 7.01
N GLY A 25 -5.87 -1.88 6.12
CA GLY A 25 -5.65 -0.50 5.74
C GLY A 25 -6.33 -0.09 4.45
N GLU A 26 -5.65 0.68 3.61
CA GLU A 26 -6.23 1.34 2.44
C GLU A 26 -5.35 1.14 1.21
N VAL A 27 -5.97 1.04 0.04
CA VAL A 27 -5.29 0.91 -1.24
C VAL A 27 -5.58 2.15 -2.06
N TYR A 28 -4.53 2.76 -2.61
CA TYR A 28 -4.63 3.96 -3.44
C TYR A 28 -4.20 3.68 -4.87
N LEU A 29 -4.84 4.34 -5.83
CA LEU A 29 -4.33 4.49 -7.18
C LEU A 29 -3.36 5.67 -7.18
N ALA A 30 -2.15 5.45 -7.66
CA ALA A 30 -1.11 6.47 -7.72
C ALA A 30 -0.39 6.48 -9.08
N GLU A 31 0.26 7.59 -9.39
CA GLU A 31 1.19 7.71 -10.50
C GLU A 31 2.63 7.69 -9.98
N ASP A 32 3.44 6.76 -10.48
CA ASP A 32 4.89 6.76 -10.28
C ASP A 32 5.50 7.89 -11.12
N THR A 33 5.94 8.96 -10.46
CA THR A 33 6.44 10.16 -11.15
C THR A 33 7.74 9.92 -11.92
N GLN A 34 8.51 8.88 -11.56
CA GLN A 34 9.78 8.52 -12.20
C GLN A 34 9.55 7.59 -13.39
N LEU A 35 8.70 6.58 -13.23
CA LEU A 35 8.45 5.57 -14.26
C LEU A 35 7.22 5.85 -15.14
N LYS A 36 6.48 6.93 -14.85
CA LYS A 36 5.32 7.39 -15.62
C LYS A 36 4.26 6.30 -15.82
N ARG A 37 3.98 5.54 -14.77
CA ARG A 37 2.99 4.45 -14.77
C ARG A 37 2.04 4.56 -13.59
N ARG A 38 0.86 3.97 -13.75
CA ARG A 38 -0.12 3.85 -12.65
C ARG A 38 0.20 2.62 -11.81
N VAL A 39 0.15 2.78 -10.50
CA VAL A 39 0.38 1.72 -9.52
C VAL A 39 -0.71 1.71 -8.45
N ALA A 40 -0.91 0.57 -7.81
CA ALA A 40 -1.70 0.46 -6.59
C ALA A 40 -0.75 0.45 -5.38
N ILE A 41 -1.02 1.28 -4.37
CA ILE A 41 -0.23 1.34 -3.13
C ILE A 41 -1.11 0.90 -1.97
N LYS A 42 -0.73 -0.21 -1.32
CA LYS A 42 -1.37 -0.72 -0.10
C LYS A 42 -0.66 -0.11 1.12
N THR A 43 -1.40 0.56 1.99
CA THR A 43 -0.88 1.15 3.23
C THR A 43 -1.55 0.51 4.45
N LEU A 44 -0.83 0.38 5.56
CA LEU A 44 -1.40 -0.07 6.83
C LEU A 44 -2.04 1.08 7.62
N ARG A 45 -3.13 0.75 8.33
CA ARG A 45 -3.67 1.60 9.40
C ARG A 45 -3.04 1.18 10.72
N LEU A 46 -2.05 1.94 11.16
CA LEU A 46 -1.50 1.83 12.51
C LEU A 46 -2.48 2.50 13.48
N HIS A 47 -2.87 1.78 14.54
CA HIS A 47 -3.85 2.27 15.51
C HIS A 47 -3.13 2.65 16.81
N SER A 48 -3.54 3.74 17.46
CA SER A 48 -2.92 4.24 18.70
C SER A 48 -3.10 3.34 19.94
N GLY A 49 -3.52 2.09 19.77
CA GLY A 49 -3.89 1.17 20.86
C GLY A 49 -2.68 0.48 21.50
N SER A 50 -2.01 -0.39 20.76
CA SER A 50 -0.88 -1.20 21.26
C SER A 50 0.21 -1.30 20.19
N ARG A 51 1.43 -0.92 20.57
CA ARG A 51 2.61 -0.94 19.68
C ARG A 51 2.96 -2.35 19.20
N ASP A 52 2.59 -3.37 19.98
CA ASP A 52 2.83 -4.78 19.67
C ASP A 52 1.95 -5.27 18.50
N ASP A 53 0.70 -4.81 18.41
CA ASP A 53 -0.21 -5.17 17.31
C ASP A 53 0.22 -4.54 15.99
N ASP A 54 0.74 -3.31 16.05
CA ASP A 54 1.29 -2.62 14.89
C ASP A 54 2.51 -3.36 14.32
N GLY A 55 3.41 -3.86 15.18
CA GLY A 55 4.56 -4.66 14.79
C GLY A 55 4.18 -5.95 14.06
N ALA A 56 3.18 -6.67 14.57
CA ALA A 56 2.67 -7.89 13.92
C ALA A 56 2.04 -7.59 12.54
N ARG A 57 1.32 -6.47 12.41
CA ARG A 57 0.72 -6.05 11.13
C ARG A 57 1.76 -5.63 10.09
N ILE A 58 2.78 -4.91 10.51
CA ILE A 58 3.91 -4.53 9.64
C ILE A 58 4.61 -5.79 9.15
N LYS A 59 4.93 -6.73 10.07
CA LYS A 59 5.54 -8.01 9.70
C LYS A 59 4.68 -8.76 8.69
N ALA A 60 3.38 -8.87 8.92
CA ALA A 60 2.47 -9.56 8.00
C ALA A 60 2.43 -8.92 6.59
N LEU A 61 2.47 -7.58 6.50
CA LEU A 61 2.55 -6.90 5.21
C LEU A 61 3.87 -7.19 4.49
N LEU A 62 4.99 -7.17 5.22
CA LEU A 62 6.31 -7.48 4.66
C LEU A 62 6.38 -8.94 4.19
N ASP A 63 5.83 -9.87 4.96
CA ASP A 63 5.75 -11.29 4.59
C ASP A 63 4.91 -11.46 3.31
N GLU A 64 3.77 -10.76 3.18
CA GLU A 64 2.96 -10.74 1.95
C GLU A 64 3.76 -10.19 0.76
N ALA A 65 4.49 -9.09 0.95
CA ALA A 65 5.33 -8.50 -0.09
C ALA A 65 6.45 -9.46 -0.53
N LEU A 66 7.10 -10.15 0.41
CA LEU A 66 8.13 -11.15 0.11
C LEU A 66 7.57 -12.34 -0.67
N ILE A 67 6.38 -12.83 -0.32
CA ILE A 67 5.74 -13.93 -1.04
C ILE A 67 5.37 -13.49 -2.46
N VAL A 68 4.68 -12.36 -2.62
CA VAL A 68 4.25 -11.86 -3.94
C VAL A 68 5.45 -11.49 -4.81
N GLY A 69 6.50 -10.91 -4.23
CA GLY A 69 7.72 -10.54 -4.95
C GLY A 69 8.50 -11.73 -5.54
N GLN A 70 8.27 -12.95 -5.04
CA GLN A 70 8.84 -14.18 -5.60
C GLN A 70 8.04 -14.74 -6.77
N LEU A 71 6.82 -14.23 -7.00
CA LEU A 71 5.92 -14.75 -8.04
C LEU A 71 6.08 -13.93 -9.32
N SER A 72 6.40 -14.60 -10.43
CA SER A 72 6.43 -14.01 -11.77
C SER A 72 5.52 -14.82 -12.69
N HIS A 73 4.31 -14.32 -12.91
CA HIS A 73 3.30 -14.99 -13.73
C HIS A 73 2.34 -13.97 -14.34
N PRO A 74 1.87 -14.12 -15.59
CA PRO A 74 0.98 -13.15 -16.25
C PRO A 74 -0.34 -12.89 -15.51
N ASN A 75 -0.80 -13.85 -14.71
CA ASN A 75 -2.05 -13.75 -13.92
C ASN A 75 -1.82 -13.31 -12.46
N ILE A 76 -0.61 -12.89 -12.11
CA ILE A 76 -0.29 -12.41 -10.76
C ILE A 76 0.17 -10.95 -10.89
N VAL A 77 -0.40 -10.08 -10.07
CA VAL A 77 -0.04 -8.66 -10.09
C VAL A 77 1.41 -8.53 -9.61
N PRO A 78 2.31 -7.91 -10.41
CA PRO A 78 3.70 -7.78 -10.03
C PRO A 78 3.86 -6.78 -8.88
N LEU A 79 4.71 -7.14 -7.92
CA LEU A 79 5.17 -6.20 -6.90
C LEU A 79 6.32 -5.36 -7.46
N TYR A 80 6.21 -4.05 -7.35
CA TYR A 80 7.23 -3.13 -7.86
C TYR A 80 8.12 -2.50 -6.79
N ASP A 81 7.59 -2.35 -5.57
CA ASP A 81 8.25 -1.66 -4.47
C ASP A 81 7.61 -2.10 -3.15
N ALA A 82 8.40 -2.13 -2.07
CA ALA A 82 7.94 -2.45 -0.71
C ALA A 82 8.84 -1.76 0.31
N GLY A 83 8.24 -1.01 1.24
CA GLY A 83 8.94 -0.23 2.26
C GLY A 83 8.02 0.39 3.29
#